data_AF-A0A8T4A697-F1
#
_entry.id   AF-A0A8T4A697-F1
#
_cell.length_a   1.000
_cell.length_b   1.000
_cell.length_c   1.000
_cell.angle_alpha   90.00
_cell.angle_beta   90.00
_cell.angle_gamma   90.00
#
_symmetry.space_group_name_H-M   'P 1'
#
loop_
_entity.id
_entity.type
_entity.pdbx_description
1 polymer ?
#
loop_
_entity_poly.entity_id
_entity_poly.type
_entity_poly.pdbx_seq_one_letter_code
_entity_poly.pdbx_strand_id
1 'polypeptide(L)'
;MPVIGLSIKSVEASVREKTFSGTINVNSAPVITGVKKKGINMPDLKEAVAIDFRFETSYEPEDKSEKVGEIIISGTILFGDENSDAIVQKWKKEKKLDDNMLIDAFNAIFRTCLTEAVHMAYTLRLPPPVSFPTVIQNKKSGRIHMMIKMFEKAGNHTNECLNIVEKMLDAHKDIVVASTTGVTGLKAAERFGKKANVVIVTHAYGYPGENKIEIDKRTVKKIEELGGRVFTGTILTSSLEKSFSEKYGSAYLGTIIADTLRRFGEGTKVCAEIVMEAADAGLVEEGRDIIAVAGTGRNADTVCIIKAATSRRFHDLKIREIVTKPRDF
;
A
#
# COMPACT_ATOMS: atom_id res chain seq x y z
N MET A 1 -18.13 -25.92 -2.33
CA MET A 1 -19.47 -26.01 -1.67
C MET A 1 -19.45 -25.16 -0.41
N PRO A 2 -20.54 -24.55 0.08
CA PRO A 2 -20.41 -23.64 1.21
C PRO A 2 -20.08 -24.40 2.50
N VAL A 3 -18.99 -24.00 3.14
CA VAL A 3 -18.72 -24.29 4.55
C VAL A 3 -19.89 -23.71 5.36
N ILE A 4 -20.64 -24.57 6.04
CA ILE A 4 -21.78 -24.16 6.89
C ILE A 4 -21.27 -23.47 8.15
N GLY A 5 -20.17 -23.96 8.71
CA GLY A 5 -19.55 -23.38 9.89
C GLY A 5 -18.34 -24.15 10.36
N LEU A 6 -17.56 -23.53 11.24
CA LEU A 6 -16.39 -24.11 11.88
C LEU A 6 -16.48 -23.85 13.37
N SER A 7 -16.27 -24.88 14.17
CA SER A 7 -16.26 -24.81 15.63
C SER A 7 -14.91 -25.29 16.18
N ILE A 8 -14.26 -24.48 17.01
CA ILE A 8 -13.09 -24.89 17.79
C ILE A 8 -13.58 -25.71 18.99
N LYS A 9 -12.93 -26.86 19.24
CA LYS A 9 -13.20 -27.73 20.39
C LYS A 9 -12.17 -27.55 21.50
N SER A 10 -10.91 -27.39 21.13
CA SER A 10 -9.83 -27.17 22.09
C SER A 10 -8.76 -26.26 21.50
N VAL A 11 -8.14 -25.49 22.39
CA VAL A 11 -6.94 -24.71 22.14
C VAL A 11 -5.97 -25.05 23.27
N GLU A 12 -4.84 -25.62 22.92
CA GLU A 12 -3.74 -25.93 23.83
C GLU A 12 -2.52 -25.16 23.37
N ALA A 13 -1.86 -24.47 24.29
CA ALA A 13 -0.70 -23.66 23.94
C ALA A 13 0.33 -23.73 25.07
N SER A 14 1.59 -23.93 24.71
CA SER A 14 2.68 -24.10 25.68
C SER A 14 3.96 -23.38 25.24
N VAL A 15 4.73 -22.92 26.23
CA VAL A 15 6.06 -22.34 26.07
C VAL A 15 7.00 -22.99 27.06
N ARG A 16 8.24 -23.23 26.66
CA ARG A 16 9.31 -23.66 27.56
C ARG A 16 10.07 -22.46 28.11
N GLU A 17 10.25 -22.40 29.43
CA GLU A 17 11.02 -21.37 30.13
C GLU A 17 12.55 -21.57 29.97
N LYS A 18 13.04 -21.58 28.73
CA LYS A 18 14.49 -21.52 28.44
C LYS A 18 14.79 -20.29 27.61
N THR A 19 15.95 -19.69 27.89
CA THR A 19 16.49 -18.61 27.07
C THR A 19 17.07 -19.23 25.80
N PHE A 20 16.55 -18.84 24.65
CA PHE A 20 17.04 -19.29 23.35
C PHE A 20 17.71 -18.11 22.65
N SER A 21 18.85 -18.37 21.99
CA SER A 21 19.57 -17.40 21.17
C SER A 21 19.55 -17.86 19.72
N GLY A 22 18.99 -17.05 18.81
CA GLY A 22 18.96 -17.36 17.37
C GLY A 22 17.60 -17.11 16.73
N THR A 23 17.50 -17.47 15.45
CA THR A 23 16.24 -17.39 14.68
C THR A 23 15.30 -18.51 15.10
N ILE A 24 14.02 -18.19 15.26
CA ILE A 24 12.96 -19.18 15.50
C ILE A 24 12.18 -19.36 14.20
N ASN A 25 12.13 -20.59 13.71
CA ASN A 25 11.28 -21.00 12.60
C ASN A 25 9.87 -21.25 13.12
N VAL A 26 8.89 -20.57 12.50
CA VAL A 26 7.47 -20.75 12.83
C VAL A 26 6.79 -21.45 11.67
N ASN A 27 6.18 -22.59 11.93
CA ASN A 27 5.46 -23.37 10.92
C ASN A 27 4.04 -23.67 11.40
N SER A 28 3.05 -23.41 10.55
CA SER A 28 1.63 -23.63 10.84
C SER A 28 1.01 -24.55 9.81
N ALA A 29 0.48 -25.70 10.25
CA ALA A 29 -0.07 -26.71 9.35
C ALA A 29 -1.42 -27.27 9.85
N PRO A 30 -2.46 -27.28 9.00
CA PRO A 30 -3.67 -28.04 9.25
C PRO A 30 -3.49 -29.52 8.89
N VAL A 31 -4.11 -30.39 9.67
CA VAL A 31 -4.22 -31.83 9.41
C VAL A 31 -5.68 -32.24 9.61
N ILE A 32 -6.23 -32.94 8.63
CA ILE A 32 -7.56 -33.55 8.77
C ILE A 32 -7.41 -34.83 9.59
N THR A 33 -8.11 -34.90 10.72
CA THR A 33 -8.02 -36.01 11.67
C THR A 33 -9.19 -36.99 11.55
N GLY A 34 -10.32 -36.55 10.98
CA GLY A 34 -11.47 -37.42 10.75
C GLY A 34 -12.54 -36.80 9.88
N VAL A 35 -13.33 -37.65 9.24
CA VAL A 35 -14.49 -37.25 8.42
C VAL A 35 -15.66 -38.14 8.79
N LYS A 36 -16.78 -37.55 9.19
CA LYS A 36 -17.98 -38.26 9.62
C LYS A 36 -19.24 -37.51 9.20
N LYS A 37 -20.37 -38.19 9.22
CA LYS A 37 -21.66 -37.53 9.04
C LYS A 37 -22.11 -36.86 10.32
N LYS A 38 -22.86 -35.77 10.20
CA LYS A 38 -23.54 -35.11 11.30
C LYS A 38 -24.93 -34.68 10.85
N GLY A 39 -25.96 -35.09 11.58
CA GLY A 39 -27.32 -34.59 11.37
C GLY A 39 -27.36 -33.09 11.70
N ILE A 40 -28.00 -32.31 10.83
CA ILE A 40 -28.20 -30.88 11.02
C ILE A 40 -29.68 -30.55 10.78
N ASN A 41 -30.18 -29.56 11.50
CA ASN A 41 -31.58 -29.15 11.42
C ASN A 41 -31.70 -27.83 10.66
N MET A 42 -31.45 -27.88 9.34
CA MET A 42 -31.66 -26.74 8.43
C MET A 42 -32.81 -27.04 7.46
N PRO A 43 -33.56 -26.02 6.98
CA PRO A 43 -34.75 -26.20 6.14
C PRO A 43 -34.53 -27.09 4.91
N ASP A 44 -33.39 -26.92 4.23
CA ASP A 44 -33.09 -27.58 2.95
C ASP A 44 -32.01 -28.68 3.06
N LEU A 45 -31.46 -28.93 4.25
CA LEU A 45 -30.34 -29.84 4.43
C LEU A 45 -30.43 -30.59 5.77
N LYS A 46 -30.60 -31.92 5.69
CA LYS A 46 -30.77 -32.81 6.84
C LYS A 46 -29.46 -33.42 7.37
N GLU A 47 -28.46 -33.54 6.50
CA GLU A 47 -27.16 -34.13 6.83
C GLU A 47 -26.01 -33.24 6.32
N ALA A 48 -24.93 -33.19 7.09
CA ALA A 48 -23.70 -32.49 6.74
C ALA A 48 -22.49 -33.42 6.92
N VAL A 49 -21.41 -33.12 6.20
CA VAL A 49 -20.11 -33.74 6.42
C VAL A 49 -19.37 -32.95 7.48
N ALA A 50 -19.07 -33.60 8.59
CA ALA A 50 -18.23 -33.07 9.67
C ALA A 50 -16.78 -33.52 9.48
N ILE A 51 -15.89 -32.57 9.26
CA ILE A 51 -14.46 -32.76 9.10
C ILE A 51 -13.76 -32.31 10.39
N ASP A 52 -13.28 -33.27 11.17
CA ASP A 52 -12.45 -33.02 12.34
C ASP A 52 -11.02 -32.67 11.89
N PHE A 53 -10.43 -31.66 12.52
CA PHE A 53 -9.09 -31.17 12.18
C PHE A 53 -8.25 -30.91 13.43
N ARG A 54 -6.93 -30.89 13.22
CA ARG A 54 -5.91 -30.38 14.13
C ARG A 54 -5.05 -29.38 13.37
N PHE A 55 -4.89 -28.19 13.92
CA PHE A 55 -4.03 -27.14 13.40
C PHE A 55 -2.88 -26.94 14.40
N GLU A 56 -1.66 -27.17 13.95
CA GLU A 56 -0.47 -27.08 14.79
C GLU A 56 0.40 -25.92 14.30
N THR A 57 0.80 -25.05 15.23
CA THR A 57 1.81 -24.02 15.03
C THR A 57 2.99 -24.33 15.94
N SER A 58 4.13 -24.70 15.36
CA SER A 58 5.35 -25.07 16.07
C SER A 58 6.39 -23.97 16.00
N TYR A 59 7.09 -23.73 17.12
CA TYR A 59 8.17 -22.76 17.24
C TYR A 59 9.49 -23.51 17.47
N GLU A 60 10.26 -23.65 16.40
CA GLU A 60 11.48 -24.47 16.39
C GLU A 60 12.72 -23.59 16.19
N PRO A 61 13.76 -23.75 17.03
CA PRO A 61 15.04 -23.09 16.81
C PRO A 61 15.70 -23.56 15.50
N GLU A 62 16.43 -22.66 14.83
CA GLU A 62 17.16 -22.99 13.61
C GLU A 62 18.25 -24.06 13.81
N ASP A 63 18.83 -24.12 15.02
CA ASP A 63 19.81 -25.12 15.42
C ASP A 63 19.21 -26.51 15.72
N LYS A 64 17.88 -26.68 15.52
CA LYS A 64 17.11 -27.90 15.80
C LYS A 64 17.23 -28.38 17.25
N SER A 65 17.52 -27.48 18.18
CA SER A 65 17.35 -27.75 19.61
C SER A 65 15.85 -27.92 19.96
N GLU A 66 15.54 -28.18 21.22
CA GLU A 66 14.16 -28.48 21.64
C GLU A 66 13.16 -27.37 21.25
N LYS A 67 11.94 -27.79 20.86
CA LYS A 67 10.82 -26.87 20.55
C LYS A 67 10.64 -25.81 21.64
N VAL A 68 10.60 -24.54 21.24
CA VAL A 68 10.43 -23.37 22.13
C VAL A 68 9.00 -23.29 22.65
N GLY A 69 8.04 -23.63 21.80
CA GLY A 69 6.62 -23.64 22.13
C GLY A 69 5.81 -24.24 21.01
N GLU A 70 4.53 -24.46 21.30
CA GLU A 70 3.56 -24.97 20.34
C GLU A 70 2.16 -24.45 20.66
N ILE A 71 1.36 -24.27 19.61
CA ILE A 71 -0.05 -23.94 19.70
C ILE A 71 -0.80 -24.98 18.88
N ILE A 72 -1.73 -25.67 19.51
CA ILE A 72 -2.53 -26.75 18.93
C ILE A 72 -4.00 -26.36 19.05
N ILE A 73 -4.66 -26.21 17.91
CA ILE A 73 -6.09 -25.91 17.83
C ILE A 73 -6.79 -27.09 17.18
N SER A 74 -7.74 -27.69 17.87
CA SER A 74 -8.55 -28.78 17.32
C SER A 74 -9.99 -28.37 17.20
N GLY A 75 -10.66 -28.84 16.13
CA GLY A 75 -12.03 -28.43 15.86
C GLY A 75 -12.73 -29.30 14.84
N THR A 76 -13.88 -28.81 14.37
CA THR A 76 -14.68 -29.43 13.33
C THR A 76 -15.18 -28.38 12.35
N ILE A 77 -15.12 -28.70 11.06
CA ILE A 77 -15.78 -27.95 9.99
C ILE A 77 -17.02 -28.73 9.55
N LEU A 78 -18.11 -28.03 9.27
CA LEU A 78 -19.33 -28.60 8.70
C LEU A 78 -19.47 -28.16 7.24
N PHE A 79 -19.60 -29.13 6.35
CA PHE A 79 -19.86 -28.93 4.93
C PHE A 79 -21.27 -29.38 4.58
N GLY A 80 -21.97 -28.57 3.80
CA GLY A 80 -23.24 -28.97 3.19
C GLY A 80 -22.99 -29.66 1.88
N ASP A 81 -23.33 -30.95 1.80
CA ASP A 81 -23.19 -31.75 0.59
C ASP A 81 -24.25 -32.86 0.56
N GLU A 82 -24.91 -33.00 -0.59
CA GLU A 82 -25.94 -34.03 -0.83
C GLU A 82 -25.34 -35.45 -0.87
N ASN A 83 -24.05 -35.59 -1.15
CA ASN A 83 -23.33 -36.88 -1.28
C ASN A 83 -22.49 -37.23 -0.04
N SER A 84 -22.99 -36.91 1.15
CA SER A 84 -22.26 -37.11 2.41
C SER A 84 -21.77 -38.55 2.63
N ASP A 85 -22.54 -39.56 2.20
CA ASP A 85 -22.20 -40.99 2.26
C ASP A 85 -20.94 -41.33 1.47
N ALA A 86 -20.87 -40.86 0.22
CA ALA A 86 -19.78 -41.15 -0.69
C ALA A 86 -18.47 -40.55 -0.15
N ILE A 87 -18.54 -39.33 0.37
CA ILE A 87 -17.38 -38.62 0.95
C ILE A 87 -16.83 -39.36 2.17
N VAL A 88 -17.69 -39.77 3.09
CA VAL A 88 -17.28 -40.52 4.29
C VAL A 88 -16.69 -41.88 3.93
N GLN A 89 -17.27 -42.59 2.95
CA GLN A 89 -16.74 -43.88 2.50
C GLN A 89 -15.39 -43.73 1.78
N LYS A 90 -15.22 -42.70 0.95
CA LYS A 90 -13.95 -42.39 0.29
C LYS A 90 -12.86 -42.10 1.32
N TRP A 91 -13.16 -41.30 2.34
CA TRP A 91 -12.22 -41.05 3.44
C TRP A 91 -11.83 -42.33 4.19
N LYS A 92 -12.79 -43.22 4.49
CA LYS A 92 -12.50 -44.50 5.18
C LYS A 92 -11.57 -45.41 4.37
N LYS A 93 -11.69 -45.42 3.04
CA LYS A 93 -10.89 -46.27 2.15
C LYS A 93 -9.52 -45.67 1.85
N GLU A 94 -9.47 -44.38 1.54
CA GLU A 94 -8.30 -43.75 0.92
C GLU A 94 -7.65 -42.68 1.80
N LYS A 95 -8.30 -42.25 2.89
CA LYS A 95 -7.93 -41.07 3.70
C LYS A 95 -7.71 -39.81 2.85
N LYS A 96 -8.53 -39.66 1.81
CA LYS A 96 -8.49 -38.52 0.89
C LYS A 96 -9.84 -37.86 0.78
N LEU A 97 -9.81 -36.53 0.69
CA LEU A 97 -10.95 -35.69 0.31
C LEU A 97 -10.81 -35.31 -1.16
N ASP A 98 -11.89 -34.78 -1.74
CA ASP A 98 -11.79 -34.07 -3.02
C ASP A 98 -10.91 -32.82 -2.89
N ASP A 99 -10.14 -32.48 -3.93
CA ASP A 99 -9.18 -31.38 -3.89
C ASP A 99 -9.87 -30.04 -3.61
N ASN A 100 -11.04 -29.77 -4.20
CA ASN A 100 -11.77 -28.53 -3.96
C ASN A 100 -12.29 -28.46 -2.52
N MET A 101 -12.79 -29.59 -1.99
CA MET A 101 -13.25 -29.67 -0.61
C MET A 101 -12.09 -29.50 0.39
N LEU A 102 -10.91 -30.04 0.07
CA LEU A 102 -9.71 -29.89 0.87
C LEU A 102 -9.23 -28.44 0.90
N ILE A 103 -9.23 -27.76 -0.26
CA ILE A 103 -8.89 -26.33 -0.37
C ILE A 103 -9.86 -25.48 0.45
N ASP A 104 -11.17 -25.70 0.29
CA ASP A 104 -12.20 -24.98 1.06
C ASP A 104 -12.02 -25.21 2.57
N ALA A 105 -11.74 -26.45 2.98
CA ALA A 105 -11.49 -26.81 4.38
C ALA A 105 -10.24 -26.13 4.92
N PHE A 106 -9.13 -26.17 4.20
CA PHE A 106 -7.88 -25.56 4.62
C PHE A 106 -8.00 -24.04 4.69
N ASN A 107 -8.65 -23.39 3.73
CA ASN A 107 -8.88 -21.94 3.79
C ASN A 107 -9.71 -21.54 5.01
N ALA A 108 -10.75 -22.30 5.34
CA ALA A 108 -11.55 -22.08 6.54
C ALA A 108 -10.72 -22.29 7.82
N ILE A 109 -9.93 -23.38 7.91
CA ILE A 109 -9.05 -23.65 9.05
C ILE A 109 -8.02 -22.54 9.20
N PHE A 110 -7.28 -22.19 8.14
CA PHE A 110 -6.26 -21.16 8.21
C PHE A 110 -6.84 -19.82 8.66
N ARG A 111 -7.97 -19.38 8.09
CA ARG A 111 -8.57 -18.09 8.46
C ARG A 111 -8.96 -18.03 9.94
N THR A 112 -9.58 -19.09 10.46
CA THR A 112 -10.01 -19.11 11.86
C THR A 112 -8.83 -19.38 12.81
N CYS A 113 -8.05 -20.43 12.55
CA CYS A 113 -7.00 -20.88 13.46
C CYS A 113 -5.75 -19.98 13.44
N LEU A 114 -5.38 -19.34 12.33
CA LEU A 114 -4.27 -18.37 12.36
C LEU A 114 -4.63 -17.14 13.22
N THR A 115 -5.88 -16.69 13.17
CA THR A 115 -6.34 -15.56 13.99
C THR A 115 -6.20 -15.86 15.48
N GLU A 116 -6.63 -17.05 15.91
CA GLU A 116 -6.47 -17.50 17.29
C GLU A 116 -5.00 -17.77 17.66
N ALA A 117 -4.23 -18.38 16.76
CA ALA A 117 -2.81 -18.65 16.97
C ALA A 117 -2.00 -17.35 17.14
N VAL A 118 -2.33 -16.29 16.41
CA VAL A 118 -1.75 -14.94 16.62
C VAL A 118 -2.04 -14.46 18.04
N HIS A 119 -3.29 -14.52 18.48
CA HIS A 119 -3.68 -14.07 19.81
C HIS A 119 -2.99 -14.86 20.93
N MET A 120 -2.91 -16.19 20.78
CA MET A 120 -2.19 -17.07 21.71
C MET A 120 -0.69 -16.79 21.71
N ALA A 121 -0.07 -16.61 20.55
CA ALA A 121 1.35 -16.29 20.44
C ALA A 121 1.69 -14.99 21.18
N TYR A 122 0.87 -13.94 21.01
CA TYR A 122 1.03 -12.69 21.77
C TYR A 122 0.92 -12.90 23.28
N THR A 123 -0.07 -13.68 23.72
CA THR A 123 -0.29 -13.97 25.15
C THR A 123 0.89 -14.71 25.76
N LEU A 124 1.46 -15.64 25.01
CA LEU A 124 2.60 -16.48 25.40
C LEU A 124 3.97 -15.83 25.13
N ARG A 125 4.01 -14.62 24.58
CA ARG A 125 5.22 -13.92 24.15
C ARG A 125 6.07 -14.71 23.13
N LEU A 126 5.41 -15.53 22.32
CA LEU A 126 6.00 -16.18 21.15
C LEU A 126 6.01 -15.22 19.95
N PRO A 127 6.91 -15.41 18.97
CA PRO A 127 6.83 -14.71 17.70
C PRO A 127 5.46 -14.91 17.03
N PRO A 128 4.93 -13.94 16.28
CA PRO A 128 3.66 -14.14 15.59
C PRO A 128 3.82 -15.16 14.45
N PRO A 129 2.85 -16.07 14.24
CA PRO A 129 2.90 -17.07 13.16
C PRO A 129 2.65 -16.48 11.76
N VAL A 130 2.26 -15.22 11.70
CA VAL A 130 2.17 -14.43 10.47
C VAL A 130 3.05 -13.19 10.62
N SER A 131 3.75 -12.82 9.56
CA SER A 131 4.56 -11.60 9.57
C SER A 131 3.64 -10.38 9.59
N PHE A 132 3.67 -9.64 10.68
CA PHE A 132 3.08 -8.31 10.72
C PHE A 132 4.01 -7.31 10.02
N PRO A 133 3.46 -6.27 9.38
CA PRO A 133 4.26 -5.13 8.94
C PRO A 133 5.04 -4.57 10.14
N THR A 134 6.37 -4.54 10.03
CA THR A 134 7.24 -3.95 11.04
C THR A 134 7.87 -2.68 10.48
N VAL A 135 7.96 -1.64 11.33
CA VAL A 135 8.72 -0.44 10.99
C VAL A 135 10.19 -0.75 11.24
N ILE A 136 10.88 -1.20 10.20
CA ILE A 136 12.32 -1.46 10.26
C ILE A 136 13.05 -0.15 10.01
N GLN A 137 13.85 0.29 10.98
CA GLN A 137 14.78 1.39 10.77
C GLN A 137 15.92 0.89 9.88
N ASN A 138 15.98 1.38 8.65
CA ASN A 138 16.99 0.97 7.69
C ASN A 138 18.37 1.48 8.17
N LYS A 139 19.21 0.59 8.73
CA LYS A 139 20.61 0.92 9.03
C LYS A 139 21.41 0.87 7.73
N LYS A 140 21.31 1.95 6.94
CA LYS A 140 22.44 2.40 6.12
C LYS A 140 23.11 3.56 6.83
N SER A 141 24.34 3.31 7.27
CA SER A 141 25.28 4.31 7.76
C SER A 141 25.65 5.26 6.63
N GLY A 142 25.56 6.55 6.94
CA GLY A 142 25.78 7.67 6.03
C GLY A 142 24.97 8.85 6.54
N ARG A 143 25.28 9.37 7.72
CA ARG A 143 24.66 10.61 8.21
C ARG A 143 25.08 11.76 7.30
N ILE A 144 24.32 11.99 6.25
CA ILE A 144 24.31 13.27 5.54
C ILE A 144 23.41 14.17 6.39
N HIS A 145 24.01 15.15 7.08
CA HIS A 145 23.23 16.25 7.64
C HIS A 145 22.71 17.07 6.46
N MET A 146 21.55 16.71 5.93
CA MET A 146 20.82 17.59 5.03
C MET A 146 20.07 18.59 5.91
N MET A 147 20.62 19.80 6.07
CA MET A 147 19.85 20.90 6.65
C MET A 147 18.71 21.22 5.69
N ILE A 148 17.50 20.78 6.05
CA ILE A 148 16.29 21.12 5.31
C ILE A 148 15.99 22.60 5.57
N LYS A 149 16.22 23.44 4.56
CA LYS A 149 15.86 24.87 4.64
C LYS A 149 14.35 24.97 4.49
N MET A 150 13.63 24.99 5.61
CA MET A 150 12.18 25.20 5.62
C MET A 150 11.86 26.68 5.45
N PHE A 151 10.79 26.99 4.70
CA PHE A 151 10.21 28.33 4.72
C PHE A 151 9.36 28.50 5.97
N GLU A 152 9.28 29.72 6.51
CA GLU A 152 8.46 29.96 7.69
C GLU A 152 6.97 29.75 7.39
N LYS A 153 6.48 30.36 6.29
CA LYS A 153 5.09 30.34 5.84
C LYS A 153 4.97 30.01 4.37
N ALA A 154 3.81 29.47 3.98
CA ALA A 154 3.40 29.32 2.59
C ALA A 154 3.44 30.66 1.84
N GLY A 155 3.73 30.62 0.54
CA GLY A 155 3.85 31.83 -0.27
C GLY A 155 4.63 31.64 -1.55
N ASN A 156 5.04 32.74 -2.17
CA ASN A 156 5.82 32.71 -3.40
C ASN A 156 7.31 32.54 -3.11
N HIS A 157 7.76 31.29 -3.03
CA HIS A 157 9.18 30.92 -2.90
C HIS A 157 9.71 30.27 -4.18
N THR A 158 9.13 30.60 -5.32
CA THR A 158 9.40 29.90 -6.59
C THR A 158 10.87 29.94 -6.95
N ASN A 159 11.51 31.10 -6.85
CA ASN A 159 12.91 31.25 -7.25
C ASN A 159 13.82 30.47 -6.32
N GLU A 160 13.52 30.46 -5.02
CA GLU A 160 14.21 29.71 -4.00
C GLU A 160 14.11 28.21 -4.24
N CYS A 161 12.90 27.70 -4.53
CA CYS A 161 12.68 26.32 -4.93
C CYS A 161 13.49 25.96 -6.18
N LEU A 162 13.44 26.79 -7.24
CA LEU A 162 14.21 26.53 -8.47
C LEU A 162 15.73 26.62 -8.23
N ASN A 163 16.21 27.49 -7.34
CA ASN A 163 17.63 27.54 -6.97
C ASN A 163 18.08 26.27 -6.23
N ILE A 164 17.18 25.65 -5.45
CA ILE A 164 17.44 24.35 -4.82
C ILE A 164 17.50 23.25 -5.88
N VAL A 165 16.55 23.23 -6.82
CA VAL A 165 16.52 22.29 -7.95
C VAL A 165 17.83 22.35 -8.75
N GLU A 166 18.33 23.55 -9.04
CA GLU A 166 19.57 23.75 -9.81
C GLU A 166 20.77 23.05 -9.17
N LYS A 167 20.86 23.03 -7.83
CA LYS A 167 21.94 22.35 -7.09
C LYS A 167 21.84 20.82 -7.11
N MET A 168 20.69 20.26 -7.51
CA MET A 168 20.43 18.82 -7.54
C MET A 168 20.48 18.23 -8.96
N LEU A 169 20.67 19.07 -9.99
CA LEU A 169 20.66 18.64 -11.39
C LEU A 169 21.77 17.67 -11.76
N ASP A 170 22.86 17.63 -11.02
CA ASP A 170 23.96 16.69 -11.27
C ASP A 170 23.57 15.26 -10.87
N ALA A 171 22.71 15.11 -9.86
CA ALA A 171 22.25 13.82 -9.36
C ALA A 171 20.92 13.37 -10.00
N HIS A 172 20.03 14.31 -10.32
CA HIS A 172 18.69 14.01 -10.84
C HIS A 172 18.40 14.81 -12.11
N LYS A 173 18.06 14.11 -13.19
CA LYS A 173 17.81 14.69 -14.52
C LYS A 173 16.34 14.75 -14.91
N ASP A 174 15.43 14.33 -14.03
CA ASP A 174 13.99 14.36 -14.26
C ASP A 174 13.32 15.28 -13.24
N ILE A 175 12.58 16.25 -13.73
CA ILE A 175 11.97 17.32 -12.95
C ILE A 175 10.50 17.41 -13.34
N VAL A 176 9.61 17.36 -12.36
CA VAL A 176 8.17 17.54 -12.55
C VAL A 176 7.71 18.76 -11.77
N VAL A 177 7.05 19.71 -12.43
CA VAL A 177 6.69 21.00 -11.86
C VAL A 177 5.20 21.26 -12.01
N ALA A 178 4.50 21.51 -10.91
CA ALA A 178 3.11 21.95 -10.94
C ALA A 178 3.03 23.42 -11.42
N SER A 179 2.20 23.69 -12.43
CA SER A 179 1.96 25.06 -12.87
C SER A 179 0.59 25.26 -13.52
N THR A 180 -0.33 25.89 -12.79
CA THR A 180 -1.70 26.17 -13.25
C THR A 180 -1.72 27.16 -14.42
N THR A 181 -1.15 28.37 -14.26
CA THR A 181 -1.13 29.40 -15.32
C THR A 181 0.13 29.35 -16.19
N GLY A 182 1.05 28.42 -15.93
CA GLY A 182 2.32 28.27 -16.64
C GLY A 182 3.46 29.19 -16.16
N VAL A 183 3.24 30.13 -15.25
CA VAL A 183 4.29 31.08 -14.78
C VAL A 183 5.48 30.34 -14.13
N THR A 184 5.22 29.41 -13.22
CA THR A 184 6.25 28.59 -12.57
C THR A 184 6.92 27.65 -13.58
N GLY A 185 6.11 27.00 -14.42
CA GLY A 185 6.57 26.05 -15.43
C GLY A 185 7.50 26.71 -16.46
N LEU A 186 7.18 27.92 -16.91
CA LEU A 186 8.01 28.70 -17.82
C LEU A 186 9.37 29.03 -17.20
N LYS A 187 9.40 29.49 -15.94
CA LYS A 187 10.66 29.74 -15.23
C LYS A 187 11.51 28.48 -15.09
N ALA A 188 10.88 27.33 -14.83
CA ALA A 188 11.59 26.05 -14.77
C ALA A 188 12.15 25.65 -16.14
N ALA A 189 11.36 25.76 -17.21
CA ALA A 189 11.79 25.47 -18.58
C ALA A 189 12.95 26.38 -19.04
N GLU A 190 12.89 27.69 -18.75
CA GLU A 190 13.95 28.65 -19.06
C GLU A 190 15.29 28.25 -18.42
N ARG A 191 15.26 27.71 -17.19
CA ARG A 191 16.47 27.33 -16.45
C ARG A 191 16.99 25.93 -16.82
N PHE A 192 16.07 24.98 -17.04
CA PHE A 192 16.39 23.55 -17.01
C PHE A 192 15.98 22.76 -18.25
N GLY A 193 15.12 23.30 -19.13
CA GLY A 193 14.54 22.54 -20.26
C GLY A 193 15.57 22.02 -21.26
N LYS A 194 16.74 22.67 -21.37
CA LYS A 194 17.87 22.20 -22.19
C LYS A 194 18.89 21.33 -21.44
N LYS A 195 18.72 21.13 -20.13
CA LYS A 195 19.69 20.46 -19.23
C LYS A 195 19.16 19.18 -18.60
N ALA A 196 17.84 19.02 -18.55
CA ALA A 196 17.13 17.96 -17.86
C ALA A 196 15.79 17.70 -18.57
N ASN A 197 15.19 16.56 -18.30
CA ASN A 197 13.80 16.31 -18.62
C ASN A 197 12.90 17.14 -17.69
N VAL A 198 12.22 18.16 -18.22
CA VAL A 198 11.31 19.03 -17.46
C VAL A 198 9.87 18.80 -17.92
N VAL A 199 9.05 18.29 -17.02
CA VAL A 199 7.61 18.06 -17.25
C VAL A 199 6.81 19.06 -16.41
N ILE A 200 5.99 19.86 -17.05
CA ILE A 200 5.11 20.84 -16.43
C ILE A 200 3.72 20.23 -16.40
N VAL A 201 3.18 20.00 -15.21
CA VAL A 201 1.82 19.47 -15.01
C VAL A 201 0.88 20.63 -14.69
N THR A 202 -0.14 20.82 -15.51
CA THR A 202 -1.19 21.83 -15.33
C THR A 202 -2.50 21.17 -14.91
N HIS A 203 -3.51 21.99 -14.57
CA HIS A 203 -4.84 21.49 -14.22
C HIS A 203 -5.54 20.83 -15.41
N ALA A 204 -6.47 19.93 -15.09
CA ALA A 204 -7.37 19.33 -16.07
C ALA A 204 -8.16 20.41 -16.84
N TYR A 205 -8.40 20.18 -18.12
CA TYR A 205 -9.33 21.00 -18.90
C TYR A 205 -10.72 20.95 -18.25
N GLY A 206 -11.34 22.11 -18.04
CA GLY A 206 -12.62 22.24 -17.33
C GLY A 206 -12.49 22.51 -15.83
N TYR A 207 -11.30 22.42 -15.23
CA TYR A 207 -11.10 22.69 -13.80
C TYR A 207 -11.53 24.10 -13.35
N PRO A 208 -11.19 25.20 -14.04
CA PRO A 208 -11.65 26.54 -13.66
C PRO A 208 -13.09 26.85 -14.10
N GLY A 209 -13.75 25.91 -14.79
CA GLY A 209 -15.10 26.04 -15.32
C GLY A 209 -15.25 25.41 -16.72
N GLU A 210 -16.50 25.27 -17.17
CA GLU A 210 -16.85 24.64 -18.44
C GLU A 210 -16.04 25.19 -19.62
N ASN A 211 -15.41 24.29 -20.38
CA ASN A 211 -14.64 24.60 -21.59
C ASN A 211 -13.51 25.62 -21.38
N LYS A 212 -12.89 25.64 -20.19
CA LYS A 212 -11.80 26.56 -19.84
C LYS A 212 -10.55 25.81 -19.38
N ILE A 213 -9.41 26.47 -19.58
CA ILE A 213 -8.10 26.08 -19.03
C ILE A 213 -7.34 27.36 -18.66
N GLU A 214 -6.57 27.32 -17.57
CA GLU A 214 -5.86 28.49 -17.05
C GLU A 214 -4.57 28.82 -17.81
N ILE A 215 -3.87 27.80 -18.32
CA ILE A 215 -2.64 28.00 -19.11
C ILE A 215 -2.97 28.32 -20.57
N ASP A 216 -2.38 29.39 -21.11
CA ASP A 216 -2.60 29.79 -22.49
C ASP A 216 -1.64 29.09 -23.48
N LYS A 217 -2.08 28.96 -24.74
CA LYS A 217 -1.33 28.28 -25.80
C LYS A 217 0.03 28.91 -26.10
N ARG A 218 0.19 30.22 -25.89
CA ARG A 218 1.49 30.91 -26.14
C ARG A 218 2.50 30.50 -25.08
N THR A 219 2.05 30.43 -23.82
CA THR A 219 2.89 29.93 -22.71
C THR A 219 3.28 28.48 -22.91
N VAL A 220 2.35 27.61 -23.34
CA VAL A 220 2.68 26.20 -23.67
C VAL A 220 3.76 26.12 -24.75
N LYS A 221 3.56 26.80 -25.89
CA LYS A 221 4.53 26.82 -26.99
C LYS A 221 5.90 27.30 -26.55
N LYS A 222 5.96 28.34 -25.72
CA LYS A 222 7.23 28.87 -25.19
C LYS A 222 7.94 27.86 -24.29
N ILE A 223 7.20 27.14 -23.44
CA ILE A 223 7.76 26.07 -22.60
C ILE A 223 8.37 24.96 -23.47
N GLU A 224 7.65 24.55 -24.53
CA GLU A 224 8.10 23.51 -25.46
C GLU A 224 9.34 23.94 -26.25
N GLU A 225 9.39 25.19 -26.74
CA GLU A 225 10.56 25.76 -27.42
C GLU A 225 11.81 25.81 -26.53
N LEU A 226 11.62 25.87 -25.20
CA LEU A 226 12.70 25.82 -24.21
C LEU A 226 13.12 24.39 -23.81
N GLY A 227 12.49 23.36 -24.38
CA GLY A 227 12.77 21.94 -24.13
C GLY A 227 11.95 21.32 -23.00
N GLY A 228 10.99 22.06 -22.44
CA GLY A 228 10.01 21.50 -21.49
C GLY A 228 8.89 20.73 -22.20
N ARG A 229 8.18 19.90 -21.44
CA ARG A 229 6.95 19.23 -21.90
C ARG A 229 5.79 19.65 -21.02
N VAL A 230 4.61 19.90 -21.59
CA VAL A 230 3.42 20.25 -20.83
C VAL A 230 2.45 19.07 -20.83
N PHE A 231 1.98 18.69 -19.64
CA PHE A 231 0.96 17.68 -19.43
C PHE A 231 -0.30 18.30 -18.85
N THR A 232 -1.43 18.01 -19.49
CA THR A 232 -2.77 18.38 -19.07
C THR A 232 -3.55 17.09 -18.87
N GLY A 233 -3.97 16.81 -17.64
CA GLY A 233 -4.67 15.57 -17.31
C GLY A 233 -5.53 15.72 -16.07
N THR A 234 -6.27 14.66 -15.77
CA THR A 234 -7.11 14.55 -14.58
C THR A 234 -6.26 14.62 -13.32
N ILE A 235 -6.68 15.45 -12.35
CA ILE A 235 -6.03 15.48 -11.03
C ILE A 235 -6.40 14.21 -10.26
N LEU A 236 -5.40 13.39 -9.91
CA LEU A 236 -5.60 12.02 -9.40
C LEU A 236 -6.48 11.94 -8.15
N THR A 237 -6.29 12.82 -7.17
CA THR A 237 -7.08 12.80 -5.91
C THR A 237 -8.28 13.75 -5.95
N SER A 238 -8.82 14.01 -7.14
CA SER A 238 -9.92 14.93 -7.37
C SER A 238 -10.91 14.38 -8.40
N SER A 239 -11.49 15.24 -9.23
CA SER A 239 -12.33 14.90 -10.37
C SER A 239 -13.58 14.12 -9.96
N LEU A 240 -13.69 12.82 -10.30
CA LEU A 240 -14.87 12.03 -9.97
C LEU A 240 -15.13 11.99 -8.47
N GLU A 241 -14.10 11.74 -7.66
CA GLU A 241 -14.28 11.69 -6.22
C GLU A 241 -14.72 13.02 -5.63
N LYS A 242 -14.19 14.13 -6.16
CA LYS A 242 -14.60 15.48 -5.71
C LYS A 242 -16.04 15.77 -6.09
N SER A 243 -16.47 15.41 -7.31
CA SER A 243 -17.84 15.57 -7.77
C SER A 243 -18.84 14.78 -6.91
N PHE A 244 -18.51 13.54 -6.55
CA PHE A 244 -19.33 12.74 -5.65
C PHE A 244 -19.33 13.30 -4.22
N SER A 245 -18.17 13.75 -3.73
CA SER A 245 -18.05 14.37 -2.40
C SER A 245 -18.91 15.63 -2.27
N GLU A 246 -18.92 16.50 -3.28
CA GLU A 246 -19.73 17.72 -3.31
C GLU A 246 -21.23 17.45 -3.42
N LYS A 247 -21.62 16.42 -4.18
CA LYS A 247 -23.03 16.06 -4.38
C LYS A 247 -23.62 15.28 -3.20
N TYR A 248 -22.84 14.39 -2.58
CA TYR A 248 -23.32 13.42 -1.59
C TYR A 248 -22.74 13.61 -0.18
N GLY A 249 -21.82 14.57 0.03
CA GLY A 249 -21.31 14.94 1.35
C GLY A 249 -20.42 13.91 2.04
N SER A 250 -19.81 12.98 1.29
CA SER A 250 -18.99 11.89 1.84
C SER A 250 -17.50 12.06 1.51
N ALA A 251 -16.63 11.51 2.37
CA ALA A 251 -15.21 11.39 2.10
C ALA A 251 -14.95 10.14 1.23
N TYR A 252 -14.13 10.30 0.19
CA TYR A 252 -13.72 9.23 -0.72
C TYR A 252 -12.20 8.99 -0.61
N LEU A 253 -11.73 7.87 -1.17
CA LEU A 253 -10.40 7.35 -0.91
C LEU A 253 -9.28 8.32 -1.33
N GLY A 254 -9.36 8.88 -2.54
CA GLY A 254 -8.50 9.95 -3.01
C GLY A 254 -8.52 11.19 -2.12
N THR A 255 -9.68 11.65 -1.65
CA THR A 255 -9.74 12.76 -0.68
C THR A 255 -9.02 12.42 0.63
N ILE A 256 -9.20 11.20 1.16
CA ILE A 256 -8.51 10.73 2.37
C ILE A 256 -6.99 10.69 2.16
N ILE A 257 -6.53 10.19 1.00
CA ILE A 257 -5.11 10.17 0.64
C ILE A 257 -4.57 11.60 0.55
N ALA A 258 -5.28 12.50 -0.14
CA ALA A 258 -4.89 13.89 -0.28
C ALA A 258 -4.76 14.59 1.07
N ASP A 259 -5.75 14.45 1.94
CA ASP A 259 -5.77 15.09 3.26
C ASP A 259 -4.69 14.49 4.18
N THR A 260 -4.38 13.20 4.03
CA THR A 260 -3.26 12.57 4.71
C THR A 260 -1.92 13.16 4.26
N LEU A 261 -1.70 13.35 2.95
CA LEU A 261 -0.49 13.96 2.42
C LEU A 261 -0.37 15.45 2.79
N ARG A 262 -1.50 16.17 2.87
CA ARG A 262 -1.56 17.56 3.34
C ARG A 262 -1.12 17.75 4.77
N ARG A 263 -1.06 16.70 5.60
CA ARG A 263 -0.41 16.76 6.92
C ARG A 263 1.07 17.15 6.82
N PHE A 264 1.66 17.06 5.63
CA PHE A 264 3.01 17.51 5.31
C PHE A 264 3.04 18.79 4.43
N GLY A 265 1.91 19.45 4.18
CA GLY A 265 1.77 20.65 3.34
C GLY A 265 1.07 20.39 2.00
N GLU A 266 0.35 21.40 1.50
CA GLU A 266 -0.34 21.34 0.19
C GLU A 266 0.64 20.98 -0.93
N GLY A 267 1.80 21.63 -0.97
CA GLY A 267 2.84 21.35 -1.96
C GLY A 267 3.34 19.90 -1.93
N THR A 268 3.43 19.27 -0.75
CA THR A 268 3.87 17.86 -0.63
C THR A 268 2.85 16.92 -1.26
N LYS A 269 1.55 17.16 -1.02
CA LYS A 269 0.46 16.42 -1.65
C LYS A 269 0.52 16.57 -3.17
N VAL A 270 0.65 17.80 -3.67
CA VAL A 270 0.70 18.07 -5.11
C VAL A 270 1.94 17.44 -5.75
N CYS A 271 3.10 17.47 -5.10
CA CYS A 271 4.31 16.79 -5.59
C CYS A 271 4.08 15.28 -5.84
N ALA A 272 3.36 14.60 -4.94
CA ALA A 272 3.05 13.18 -5.12
C ALA A 272 2.12 12.94 -6.31
N GLU A 273 1.10 13.79 -6.49
CA GLU A 273 0.17 13.69 -7.61
C GLU A 273 0.86 13.89 -8.97
N ILE A 274 1.56 15.01 -9.14
CA ILE A 274 2.13 15.37 -10.45
C ILE A 274 3.16 14.36 -10.91
N VAL A 275 3.89 13.71 -9.99
CA VAL A 275 4.85 12.65 -10.33
C VAL A 275 4.12 11.41 -10.85
N MET A 276 3.03 11.00 -10.19
CA MET A 276 2.22 9.88 -10.68
C MET A 276 1.53 10.22 -12.00
N GLU A 277 1.01 11.43 -12.16
CA GLU A 277 0.39 11.90 -13.40
C GLU A 277 1.39 11.92 -14.57
N ALA A 278 2.61 12.40 -14.32
CA ALA A 278 3.68 12.36 -15.31
C ALA A 278 4.11 10.92 -15.65
N ALA A 279 4.12 10.01 -14.66
CA ALA A 279 4.44 8.60 -14.87
C ALA A 279 3.32 7.88 -15.66
N ASP A 280 2.05 8.14 -15.33
CA ASP A 280 0.88 7.63 -16.04
C ASP A 280 0.87 8.03 -17.51
N ALA A 281 1.37 9.24 -17.80
CA ALA A 281 1.52 9.77 -19.15
C ALA A 281 2.79 9.27 -19.88
N GLY A 282 3.64 8.46 -19.25
CA GLY A 282 4.92 8.01 -19.82
C GLY A 282 5.94 9.13 -20.00
N LEU A 283 5.78 10.25 -19.29
CA LEU A 283 6.68 11.40 -19.35
C LEU A 283 7.87 11.26 -18.40
N VAL A 284 7.74 10.43 -17.37
CA VAL A 284 8.85 10.00 -16.50
C VAL A 284 8.81 8.48 -16.34
N GLU A 285 9.98 7.87 -16.17
CA GLU A 285 10.12 6.43 -16.00
C GLU A 285 9.93 6.04 -14.52
N GLU A 286 9.21 4.95 -14.28
CA GLU A 286 9.03 4.41 -12.93
C GLU A 286 10.36 3.93 -12.31
N GLY A 287 10.43 3.97 -10.98
CA GLY A 287 11.62 3.55 -10.25
C GLY A 287 12.73 4.59 -10.18
N ARG A 288 12.69 5.62 -11.02
CA ARG A 288 13.64 6.75 -10.97
C ARG A 288 13.25 7.76 -9.90
N ASP A 289 14.25 8.37 -9.27
CA ASP A 289 14.05 9.45 -8.31
C ASP A 289 13.91 10.79 -9.06
N ILE A 290 12.74 11.42 -8.93
CA ILE A 290 12.31 12.63 -9.64
C ILE A 290 12.36 13.83 -8.69
N ILE A 291 12.83 14.98 -9.18
CA ILE A 291 12.66 16.24 -8.48
C ILE A 291 11.24 16.76 -8.74
N ALA A 292 10.38 16.76 -7.72
CA ALA A 292 9.04 17.31 -7.80
C ALA A 292 9.00 18.71 -7.19
N VAL A 293 8.38 19.67 -7.88
CA VAL A 293 8.24 21.07 -7.44
C VAL A 293 6.77 21.46 -7.48
N ALA A 294 6.24 21.91 -6.35
CA ALA A 294 4.86 22.37 -6.23
C ALA A 294 4.74 23.45 -5.14
N GLY A 295 3.53 23.90 -4.85
CA GLY A 295 3.30 24.88 -3.80
C GLY A 295 1.87 24.98 -3.32
N THR A 296 1.67 25.90 -2.38
CA THR A 296 0.38 26.15 -1.72
C THR A 296 -0.36 27.28 -2.45
N GLY A 297 -1.54 26.97 -2.99
CA GLY A 297 -2.41 27.93 -3.68
C GLY A 297 -1.85 28.41 -5.03
N ARG A 298 -0.84 29.28 -5.02
CA ARG A 298 -0.14 29.77 -6.23
C ARG A 298 1.36 29.75 -6.00
N ASN A 299 2.12 29.62 -7.10
CA ASN A 299 3.59 29.57 -7.10
C ASN A 299 4.11 28.25 -6.51
N ALA A 300 5.43 28.15 -6.29
CA ALA A 300 6.05 27.00 -5.65
C ALA A 300 6.63 27.38 -4.28
N ASP A 301 6.48 26.46 -3.32
CA ASP A 301 7.06 26.55 -1.98
C ASP A 301 7.59 25.21 -1.45
N THR A 302 7.45 24.14 -2.22
CA THR A 302 7.80 22.78 -1.82
C THR A 302 8.60 22.08 -2.91
N VAL A 303 9.67 21.41 -2.52
CA VAL A 303 10.48 20.56 -3.40
C VAL A 303 10.67 19.20 -2.72
N CYS A 304 10.37 18.13 -3.44
CA CYS A 304 10.53 16.76 -2.98
C CYS A 304 11.39 15.95 -3.96
N ILE A 305 12.09 14.93 -3.44
CA ILE A 305 12.62 13.83 -4.25
C ILE A 305 11.67 12.65 -4.10
N ILE A 306 11.12 12.17 -5.21
CA ILE A 306 10.09 11.14 -5.22
C ILE A 306 10.51 10.03 -6.18
N LYS A 307 10.56 8.78 -5.70
CA LYS A 307 10.64 7.60 -6.56
C LYS A 307 9.33 7.49 -7.33
N ALA A 308 9.38 7.67 -8.65
CA ALA A 308 8.20 7.62 -9.50
C ALA A 308 7.58 6.23 -9.52
N ALA A 309 6.25 6.22 -9.49
CA ALA A 309 5.39 5.09 -9.79
C ALA A 309 4.13 5.65 -10.48
N THR A 310 3.51 4.87 -11.34
CA THR A 310 2.17 5.16 -11.87
C THR A 310 1.13 5.12 -10.76
N SER A 311 0.01 5.80 -10.95
CA SER A 311 -1.09 5.82 -9.96
C SER A 311 -1.64 4.42 -9.65
N ARG A 312 -1.61 3.51 -10.63
CA ARG A 312 -1.98 2.08 -10.45
C ARG A 312 -1.07 1.37 -9.43
N ARG A 313 0.16 1.84 -9.26
CA ARG A 313 1.17 1.32 -8.33
C ARG A 313 1.44 2.32 -7.21
N PHE A 314 0.40 3.00 -6.70
CA PHE A 314 0.51 4.01 -5.65
C PHE A 314 1.40 3.61 -4.46
N HIS A 315 1.34 2.34 -4.02
CA HIS A 315 2.17 1.85 -2.90
C HIS A 315 3.67 1.78 -3.20
N ASP A 316 4.06 1.76 -4.47
CA ASP A 316 5.46 1.77 -4.92
C ASP A 316 6.03 3.20 -4.99
N LEU A 317 5.16 4.22 -5.00
CA LEU A 317 5.54 5.62 -4.90
C LEU A 317 6.22 5.85 -3.55
N LYS A 318 7.39 6.51 -3.57
CA LYS A 318 8.12 6.82 -2.33
C LYS A 318 8.59 8.26 -2.34
N ILE A 319 8.04 9.08 -1.45
CA ILE A 319 8.66 10.35 -1.08
C ILE A 319 9.98 9.99 -0.37
N ARG A 320 11.10 10.18 -1.06
CA ARG A 320 12.45 9.90 -0.53
C ARG A 320 12.85 11.00 0.43
N GLU A 321 12.65 12.23 0.01
CA GLU A 321 13.11 13.43 0.71
C GLU A 321 12.12 14.56 0.48
N ILE A 322 11.86 15.33 1.54
CA ILE A 322 11.22 16.65 1.46
C ILE A 322 12.36 17.67 1.60
N VAL A 323 12.79 18.22 0.48
CA VAL A 323 14.00 19.07 0.38
C VAL A 323 13.75 20.47 0.92
N THR A 324 12.55 21.01 0.69
CA THR A 324 12.05 22.22 1.32
C THR A 324 10.53 22.21 1.31
N LYS A 325 9.92 22.85 2.31
CA LYS A 325 8.50 23.15 2.38
C LYS A 325 8.25 24.26 3.41
N PRO A 326 7.06 24.86 3.46
CA PRO A 326 6.67 25.71 4.57
C PRO A 326 6.56 24.94 5.90
N ARG A 327 6.86 25.62 7.00
CA ARG A 327 6.61 25.13 8.36
C ARG A 327 5.16 25.37 8.76
N ASP A 328 4.64 26.54 8.44
CA ASP A 328 3.24 26.94 8.59
C ASP A 328 2.59 26.97 7.19
N PHE A 329 1.57 26.12 7.00
CA PHE A 329 0.94 25.83 5.70
C PHE A 329 -0.56 25.65 5.83
#